data_AF-A0A064CFM8-F1
#
_entry.id   AF-A0A064CFM8-F1
#
_cell.length_a   1.000
_cell.length_b   1.000
_cell.length_c   1.000
_cell.angle_alpha   90.00
_cell.angle_beta   90.00
_cell.angle_gamma   90.00
#
_symmetry.space_group_name_H-M   'P 1'
#
loop_
_entity.id
_entity.type
_entity.pdbx_description
1 polymer ?
#
loop_
_entity_poly.entity_id
_entity_poly.type
_entity_poly.pdbx_seq_one_letter_code
_entity_poly.pdbx_strand_id
1 'polypeptide(L)'
;MPTRRRMFAVLTALLATAALFVAGCSSSSKPSEPLPDAAGLLQQSIQVTKALKSAHLDITVGGKIAGLPVKKLSGDLTNVPATAVSGNSTISMGGSDVDIQLVVLDGTLYAALTPNNWLDMGPAKDIYDPSVVLNPDNGLANWLASITDAKSEASETINGVDTVRITGKVTADAMNKLIPLKATSPLPATVWIQKADPHQLVQAKADTGNGSSIQITLSEWDKPVTVTKPAV
;
A
#
# COMPACT_ATOMS: atom_id res chain seq x y z
N MET A 1 -2.92 -20.54 72.04
CA MET A 1 -3.74 -20.38 70.80
C MET A 1 -5.20 -20.48 71.21
N PRO A 2 -6.15 -19.64 70.71
CA PRO A 2 -6.13 -18.80 69.51
C PRO A 2 -6.58 -17.32 69.70
N THR A 3 -6.46 -16.59 68.58
CA THR A 3 -7.35 -15.53 68.02
C THR A 3 -7.46 -14.10 68.57
N ARG A 4 -7.00 -13.15 67.70
CA ARG A 4 -7.66 -11.92 67.17
C ARG A 4 -8.07 -10.84 68.20
N ARG A 5 -7.79 -9.54 68.04
CA ARG A 5 -8.08 -8.64 66.90
C ARG A 5 -7.74 -7.18 67.32
N ARG A 6 -7.43 -6.30 66.34
CA ARG A 6 -7.62 -4.82 66.32
C ARG A 6 -6.70 -3.99 67.25
N MET A 7 -6.29 -2.75 66.99
CA MET A 7 -6.37 -1.71 65.95
C MET A 7 -5.46 -0.54 66.44
N PHE A 8 -5.20 0.47 65.58
CA PHE A 8 -4.61 1.81 65.85
C PHE A 8 -3.10 1.86 66.17
N ALA A 9 -2.22 2.31 65.27
CA ALA A 9 -1.98 3.68 64.75
C ALA A 9 -1.47 4.66 65.83
N VAL A 10 -0.16 4.96 65.84
CA VAL A 10 0.39 6.27 66.23
C VAL A 10 1.73 6.51 65.49
N LEU A 11 1.86 7.77 65.07
CA LEU A 11 2.79 8.45 64.18
C LEU A 11 4.09 8.93 64.88
N THR A 12 5.06 9.41 64.07
CA THR A 12 6.21 10.33 64.34
C THR A 12 7.58 9.67 64.62
N ALA A 13 8.73 10.12 64.12
CA ALA A 13 9.16 11.42 63.57
C ALA A 13 10.43 11.32 62.67
N LEU A 14 10.58 12.33 61.80
CA LEU A 14 11.80 12.99 61.27
C LEU A 14 13.11 12.19 61.03
N LEU A 15 13.65 12.30 59.81
CA LEU A 15 15.01 12.84 59.55
C LEU A 15 15.23 13.15 58.07
N ALA A 16 15.69 14.36 57.81
CA ALA A 16 16.05 14.88 56.51
C ALA A 16 17.47 14.45 56.12
N THR A 17 17.63 13.96 54.88
CA THR A 17 18.92 13.98 54.17
C THR A 17 18.66 14.33 52.72
N ALA A 18 18.98 15.56 52.36
CA ALA A 18 19.14 15.97 50.99
C ALA A 18 20.42 15.33 50.43
N ALA A 19 20.28 14.43 49.46
CA ALA A 19 21.35 14.02 48.57
C ALA A 19 20.92 14.36 47.13
N LEU A 20 21.48 15.45 46.62
CA LEU A 20 21.50 15.78 45.20
C LEU A 20 22.24 14.66 44.46
N PHE A 21 21.52 13.80 43.74
CA PHE A 21 22.09 13.07 42.61
C PHE A 21 21.44 13.58 41.33
N VAL A 22 22.24 14.36 40.61
CA VAL A 22 22.06 14.68 39.21
C VAL A 22 22.18 13.36 38.43
N ALA A 23 21.05 12.71 38.16
CA ALA A 23 20.96 11.72 37.09
C ALA A 23 20.18 12.39 35.97
N GLY A 24 20.92 12.92 35.00
CA GLY A 24 20.35 13.50 33.80
C GLY A 24 19.36 12.52 33.18
N CYS A 25 18.17 13.03 32.86
CA CYS A 25 17.29 12.43 31.87
C CYS A 25 18.03 12.42 30.52
N SER A 26 18.99 11.51 30.35
CA SER A 26 19.38 11.07 29.04
C SER A 26 18.18 10.27 28.55
N SER A 27 17.35 10.93 27.76
CA SER A 27 16.33 10.31 26.93
C SER A 27 16.98 9.14 26.22
N SER A 28 16.86 7.97 26.83
CA SER A 28 17.44 6.75 26.34
C SER A 28 16.59 6.39 25.14
N SER A 29 17.04 6.80 23.96
CA SER A 29 16.55 6.29 22.69
C SER A 29 16.60 4.77 22.82
N LYS A 30 15.42 4.15 22.96
CA LYS A 30 15.30 2.70 22.84
C LYS A 30 16.06 2.31 21.57
N PRO A 31 16.97 1.32 21.63
CA PRO A 31 17.58 0.79 20.43
C PRO A 31 16.46 0.47 19.45
N SER A 32 16.47 1.12 18.28
CA SER A 32 15.58 0.75 17.20
C SER A 32 15.84 -0.72 16.91
N GLU A 33 14.79 -1.54 16.96
CA GLU A 33 14.87 -2.94 16.59
C GLU A 33 15.57 -3.06 15.23
N PRO A 34 16.54 -3.97 15.07
CA PRO A 34 17.23 -4.15 13.80
C PRO A 34 16.19 -4.36 12.69
N LEU A 35 16.28 -3.58 11.62
CA LEU A 35 15.38 -3.74 10.48
C LEU A 35 15.69 -5.07 9.79
N PRO A 36 14.66 -5.80 9.31
CA PRO A 36 14.87 -6.96 8.46
C PRO A 36 15.71 -6.62 7.23
N ASP A 37 16.49 -7.59 6.76
CA ASP A 37 17.22 -7.48 5.50
C ASP A 37 16.25 -7.24 4.32
N ALA A 38 16.60 -6.28 3.47
CA ALA A 38 15.75 -5.87 2.36
C ALA A 38 15.61 -6.96 1.29
N ALA A 39 16.70 -7.66 0.98
CA ALA A 39 16.71 -8.66 -0.08
C ALA A 39 15.85 -9.86 0.28
N GLY A 40 15.99 -10.38 1.51
CA GLY A 40 15.14 -11.46 2.03
C GLY A 40 13.66 -11.09 2.05
N LEU A 41 13.33 -9.90 2.58
CA LEU A 41 11.95 -9.45 2.69
C LEU A 41 11.29 -9.21 1.32
N LEU A 42 12.04 -8.64 0.36
CA LEU A 42 11.59 -8.52 -1.03
C LEU A 42 11.31 -9.88 -1.65
N GLN A 43 12.20 -10.87 -1.48
CA GLN A 43 11.99 -12.21 -2.04
C GLN A 43 10.72 -12.86 -1.49
N GLN A 44 10.46 -12.78 -0.19
CA GLN A 44 9.24 -13.31 0.41
C GLN A 44 8.00 -12.58 -0.14
N SER A 45 8.05 -11.25 -0.20
CA SER A 45 6.94 -10.44 -0.71
C SER A 45 6.62 -10.71 -2.18
N ILE A 46 7.65 -10.95 -3.00
CA ILE A 46 7.47 -11.36 -4.41
C ILE A 46 6.69 -12.67 -4.48
N GLN A 47 7.03 -13.67 -3.67
CA GLN A 47 6.34 -14.97 -3.72
C GLN A 47 4.87 -14.86 -3.35
N VAL A 48 4.54 -14.12 -2.28
CA VAL A 48 3.14 -13.95 -1.88
C VAL A 48 2.37 -13.06 -2.86
N THR A 49 3.00 -12.03 -3.41
CA THR A 49 2.37 -11.15 -4.42
C THR A 49 2.08 -11.92 -5.71
N LYS A 50 2.93 -12.87 -6.13
CA LYS A 50 2.66 -13.75 -7.29
C LYS A 50 1.45 -14.66 -7.09
N ALA A 51 1.14 -15.00 -5.83
CA ALA A 51 0.05 -15.91 -5.50
C ALA A 51 -1.30 -15.19 -5.34
N LEU A 52 -1.32 -13.85 -5.29
CA LEU A 52 -2.53 -13.05 -5.10
C LEU A 52 -3.53 -13.28 -6.22
N LYS A 53 -4.78 -13.51 -5.82
CA LYS A 53 -5.93 -13.67 -6.71
C LYS A 53 -6.77 -12.42 -6.72
N SER A 54 -6.87 -11.74 -5.58
CA SER A 54 -7.61 -10.50 -5.40
C SER A 54 -6.97 -9.58 -4.36
N ALA A 55 -7.29 -8.30 -4.45
CA ALA A 55 -6.94 -7.28 -3.46
C ALA A 55 -7.86 -6.07 -3.60
N HIS A 56 -8.02 -5.33 -2.50
CA HIS A 56 -8.44 -3.94 -2.55
C HIS A 56 -7.26 -3.06 -2.92
N LEU A 57 -7.47 -2.11 -3.83
CA LEU A 57 -6.45 -1.22 -4.37
C LEU A 57 -6.83 0.24 -4.12
N ASP A 58 -5.91 0.99 -3.54
CA ASP A 58 -5.94 2.45 -3.55
C ASP A 58 -4.76 2.98 -4.37
N ILE A 59 -5.05 3.64 -5.48
CA ILE A 59 -4.06 4.25 -6.36
C ILE A 59 -4.15 5.76 -6.23
N THR A 60 -3.01 6.42 -6.07
CA THR A 60 -2.91 7.89 -6.08
C THR A 60 -1.78 8.32 -7.00
N VAL A 61 -2.08 9.29 -7.87
CA VAL A 61 -1.10 9.97 -8.72
C VAL A 61 -0.82 11.34 -8.12
N GLY A 62 0.40 11.53 -7.65
CA GLY A 62 0.91 12.83 -7.23
C GLY A 62 1.40 13.63 -8.43
N GLY A 63 1.05 14.91 -8.50
CA GLY A 63 1.46 15.80 -9.60
C GLY A 63 0.67 15.58 -10.89
N LYS A 64 1.33 15.76 -12.04
CA LYS A 64 0.72 15.60 -13.37
C LYS A 64 1.61 14.71 -14.22
N ILE A 65 1.05 13.62 -14.72
CA ILE A 65 1.74 12.65 -15.57
C ILE A 65 1.10 12.71 -16.96
N ALA A 66 1.92 12.93 -17.98
CA ALA A 66 1.44 13.03 -19.36
C ALA A 66 0.82 11.69 -19.81
N GLY A 67 -0.38 11.76 -20.39
CA GLY A 67 -1.11 10.58 -20.87
C GLY A 67 -1.80 9.74 -19.79
N LEU A 68 -1.71 10.14 -18.51
CA LEU A 68 -2.40 9.46 -17.41
C LEU A 68 -3.48 10.38 -16.81
N PRO A 69 -4.77 10.17 -17.14
CA PRO A 69 -5.85 11.03 -16.64
C PRO A 69 -6.22 10.72 -15.19
N VAL A 70 -5.91 9.53 -14.68
CA VAL A 70 -6.26 9.09 -13.33
C VAL A 70 -5.49 9.90 -12.28
N LYS A 71 -6.20 10.41 -11.27
CA LYS A 71 -5.62 11.02 -10.08
C LYS A 71 -5.73 10.11 -8.86
N LYS A 72 -6.89 9.50 -8.70
CA LYS A 72 -7.19 8.55 -7.62
C LYS A 72 -8.01 7.40 -8.16
N LEU A 73 -7.82 6.21 -7.62
CA LEU A 73 -8.70 5.06 -7.82
C LEU A 73 -8.77 4.29 -6.51
N SER A 74 -9.96 3.84 -6.14
CA SER A 74 -10.18 2.95 -5.00
C SER A 74 -11.17 1.88 -5.41
N GLY A 75 -10.82 0.61 -5.24
CA GLY A 75 -11.68 -0.49 -5.67
C GLY A 75 -11.09 -1.87 -5.49
N ASP A 76 -11.95 -2.87 -5.67
CA ASP A 76 -11.60 -4.27 -5.55
C ASP A 76 -11.26 -4.84 -6.92
N LEU A 77 -10.17 -5.60 -6.99
CA LEU A 77 -9.72 -6.34 -8.17
C LEU A 77 -9.66 -7.83 -7.85
N THR A 78 -10.14 -8.67 -8.75
CA THR A 78 -9.82 -10.10 -8.80
C THR A 78 -9.39 -10.50 -10.20
N ASN A 79 -8.52 -11.50 -10.30
CA ASN A 79 -8.17 -12.20 -11.54
C ASN A 79 -8.73 -13.64 -11.59
N VAL A 80 -9.38 -14.11 -10.52
CA VAL A 80 -9.86 -15.50 -10.40
C VAL A 80 -11.34 -15.50 -10.02
N PRO A 81 -12.21 -16.28 -10.70
CA PRO A 81 -11.91 -17.14 -11.86
C PRO A 81 -11.68 -16.35 -13.17
N ALA A 82 -12.03 -15.08 -13.20
CA ALA A 82 -11.81 -14.16 -14.31
C ALA A 82 -11.54 -12.77 -13.76
N THR A 83 -11.00 -11.88 -14.61
CA THR A 83 -10.73 -10.50 -14.24
C THR A 83 -12.03 -9.73 -14.02
N ALA A 84 -12.16 -9.14 -12.83
CA ALA A 84 -13.25 -8.24 -12.51
C ALA A 84 -12.77 -7.11 -11.59
N VAL A 85 -13.34 -5.92 -11.78
CA VAL A 85 -13.07 -4.72 -10.97
C VAL A 85 -14.39 -4.05 -10.60
N SER A 86 -14.48 -3.54 -9.38
CA SER A 86 -15.52 -2.59 -8.97
C SER A 86 -14.89 -1.50 -8.12
N GLY A 87 -15.12 -0.24 -8.47
CA GLY A 87 -14.51 0.86 -7.73
C GLY A 87 -14.94 2.25 -8.19
N ASN A 88 -14.22 3.23 -7.67
CA ASN A 88 -14.39 4.64 -7.98
C ASN A 88 -13.04 5.22 -8.41
N SER A 89 -13.06 6.25 -9.25
CA SER A 89 -11.86 6.97 -9.64
C SER A 89 -12.14 8.45 -9.79
N THR A 90 -11.15 9.27 -9.45
CA THR A 90 -11.10 10.67 -9.85
C THR A 90 -10.18 10.78 -11.06
N ILE A 91 -10.69 11.31 -12.17
CA ILE A 91 -9.95 11.53 -13.40
C ILE A 91 -9.91 13.02 -13.77
N SER A 92 -8.88 13.43 -14.49
CA SER A 92 -8.84 14.74 -15.14
C SER A 92 -9.44 14.65 -16.54
N MET A 93 -10.51 15.40 -16.79
CA MET A 93 -11.21 15.48 -18.06
C MET A 93 -11.47 16.94 -18.42
N GLY A 94 -11.01 17.38 -19.59
CA GLY A 94 -11.19 18.78 -20.04
C GLY A 94 -10.56 19.82 -19.10
N GLY A 95 -9.52 19.44 -18.34
CA GLY A 95 -8.87 20.31 -17.35
C GLY A 95 -9.58 20.40 -15.99
N SER A 96 -10.72 19.72 -15.82
CA SER A 96 -11.43 19.60 -14.55
C SER A 96 -11.28 18.20 -13.97
N ASP A 97 -11.50 18.07 -12.66
CA ASP A 97 -11.51 16.79 -11.97
C ASP A 97 -12.94 16.26 -11.91
N VAL A 98 -13.11 14.98 -12.21
CA VAL A 98 -14.41 14.32 -12.29
C VAL A 98 -14.32 12.97 -11.59
N ASP A 99 -15.27 12.72 -10.70
CA ASP A 99 -15.43 11.42 -10.04
C ASP A 99 -16.32 10.50 -10.88
N ILE A 100 -15.87 9.26 -11.05
CA ILE A 100 -16.55 8.22 -11.81
C ILE A 100 -16.62 6.93 -11.01
N GLN A 101 -17.69 6.18 -11.20
CA GLN A 101 -17.74 4.76 -10.86
C GLN A 101 -17.22 3.93 -12.03
N LEU A 102 -16.57 2.82 -11.72
CA LEU A 102 -15.93 1.92 -12.67
C LEU A 102 -16.30 0.48 -12.34
N VAL A 103 -16.71 -0.28 -13.35
CA VAL A 103 -16.82 -1.74 -13.29
C VAL A 103 -16.10 -2.33 -14.50
N VAL A 104 -15.25 -3.32 -14.28
CA VAL A 104 -14.74 -4.18 -15.35
C VAL A 104 -15.30 -5.57 -15.12
N LEU A 105 -16.01 -6.11 -16.10
CA LEU A 105 -16.56 -7.46 -16.04
C LEU A 105 -16.62 -8.04 -17.44
N ASP A 106 -16.29 -9.33 -17.58
CA ASP A 106 -16.25 -10.04 -18.87
C ASP A 106 -15.42 -9.33 -19.95
N GLY A 107 -14.37 -8.62 -19.53
CA GLY A 107 -13.47 -7.86 -20.41
C GLY A 107 -14.00 -6.49 -20.88
N THR A 108 -15.23 -6.12 -20.49
CA THR A 108 -15.83 -4.82 -20.81
C THR A 108 -15.64 -3.83 -19.66
N LEU A 109 -15.30 -2.59 -19.98
CA LEU A 109 -15.32 -1.48 -19.04
C LEU A 109 -16.70 -0.80 -19.05
N TYR A 110 -17.25 -0.61 -17.87
CA TYR A 110 -18.42 0.22 -17.62
C TYR A 110 -18.03 1.41 -16.76
N ALA A 111 -18.55 2.59 -17.08
CA ALA A 111 -18.29 3.81 -16.31
C ALA A 111 -19.58 4.60 -16.07
N ALA A 112 -19.68 5.28 -14.93
CA ALA A 112 -20.80 6.15 -14.61
C ALA A 112 -20.33 7.46 -13.95
N LEU A 113 -20.77 8.60 -14.50
CA LEU A 113 -20.55 9.93 -13.93
C LEU A 113 -21.52 10.26 -12.79
N THR A 114 -22.70 9.65 -12.83
CA THR A 114 -23.74 9.79 -11.82
C THR A 114 -24.19 8.39 -11.40
N PRO A 115 -24.56 8.18 -10.12
CA PRO A 115 -25.04 6.89 -9.65
C PRO A 115 -26.13 6.30 -10.56
N ASN A 116 -26.01 5.00 -10.85
CA ASN A 116 -26.96 4.22 -11.66
C ASN A 116 -27.11 4.64 -13.14
N ASN A 117 -26.25 5.50 -13.67
CA ASN A 117 -26.24 5.87 -15.08
C ASN A 117 -24.97 5.36 -15.76
N TRP A 118 -24.96 4.06 -16.06
CA TRP A 118 -23.78 3.36 -16.58
C TRP A 118 -23.71 3.42 -18.11
N LEU A 119 -22.50 3.59 -18.61
CA LEU A 119 -22.18 3.51 -20.02
C LEU A 119 -21.29 2.29 -20.26
N ASP A 120 -21.57 1.55 -21.34
CA ASP A 120 -20.64 0.57 -21.89
C ASP A 120 -19.53 1.32 -22.64
N MET A 121 -18.30 1.22 -22.13
CA MET A 121 -17.13 1.90 -22.68
C MET A 121 -16.34 1.00 -23.64
N GLY A 122 -16.85 -0.20 -23.94
CA GLY A 122 -16.18 -1.19 -24.77
C GLY A 122 -15.10 -2.00 -24.03
N PRO A 123 -14.19 -2.65 -24.76
CA PRO A 123 -13.17 -3.52 -24.18
C PRO A 123 -12.23 -2.76 -23.23
N ALA A 124 -12.10 -3.23 -21.98
CA ALA A 124 -11.26 -2.59 -20.97
C ALA A 124 -9.80 -2.47 -21.43
N LYS A 125 -9.27 -3.50 -22.11
CA LYS A 125 -7.90 -3.54 -22.64
C LYS A 125 -7.55 -2.41 -23.62
N ASP A 126 -8.54 -1.79 -24.25
CA ASP A 126 -8.31 -0.68 -25.19
C ASP A 126 -8.04 0.64 -24.42
N ILE A 127 -8.33 0.66 -23.11
CA ILE A 127 -8.02 1.75 -22.17
C ILE A 127 -6.90 1.32 -21.22
N TYR A 128 -7.14 0.27 -20.44
CA TYR A 128 -6.18 -0.38 -19.54
C TYR A 128 -6.72 -1.76 -19.14
N ASP A 129 -5.89 -2.80 -19.26
CA ASP A 129 -6.24 -4.14 -18.77
C ASP A 129 -5.89 -4.25 -17.27
N PRO A 130 -6.88 -4.26 -16.35
CA PRO A 130 -6.60 -4.29 -14.92
C PRO A 130 -6.02 -5.63 -14.44
N SER A 131 -6.10 -6.69 -15.26
CA SER A 131 -5.55 -7.99 -14.89
C SER A 131 -4.03 -7.96 -14.68
N VAL A 132 -3.35 -7.01 -15.33
CA VAL A 132 -1.91 -6.86 -15.25
C VAL A 132 -1.44 -6.53 -13.84
N VAL A 133 -2.25 -5.86 -13.00
CA VAL A 133 -1.84 -5.41 -11.66
C VAL A 133 -1.42 -6.59 -10.77
N LEU A 134 -2.21 -7.67 -10.79
CA LEU A 134 -1.94 -8.92 -10.06
C LEU A 134 -1.37 -10.02 -10.95
N ASN A 135 -0.91 -9.68 -12.17
CA ASN A 135 -0.24 -10.65 -13.01
C ASN A 135 1.15 -11.00 -12.41
N PRO A 136 1.50 -12.29 -12.27
CA PRO A 136 2.74 -12.70 -11.59
C PRO A 136 4.02 -12.31 -12.33
N ASP A 137 3.94 -12.06 -13.64
CA ASP A 137 5.10 -11.84 -14.52
C ASP A 137 5.23 -10.40 -15.00
N ASN A 138 4.12 -9.65 -15.03
CA ASN A 138 4.09 -8.27 -15.54
C ASN A 138 3.56 -7.25 -14.51
N GLY A 139 2.99 -7.72 -13.41
CA GLY A 139 2.36 -6.89 -12.39
C GLY A 139 3.27 -6.46 -11.24
N LEU A 140 2.66 -6.23 -10.08
CA LEU A 140 3.36 -5.79 -8.87
C LEU A 140 4.47 -6.76 -8.42
N ALA A 141 4.31 -8.06 -8.64
CA ALA A 141 5.35 -9.04 -8.34
C ALA A 141 6.61 -8.83 -9.19
N ASN A 142 6.46 -8.56 -10.49
CA ASN A 142 7.57 -8.23 -11.37
C ASN A 142 8.17 -6.85 -11.04
N TRP A 143 7.32 -5.91 -10.65
CA TRP A 143 7.76 -4.59 -10.17
C TRP A 143 8.68 -4.73 -8.96
N LEU A 144 8.28 -5.51 -7.94
CA LEU A 144 9.11 -5.85 -6.78
C LEU A 144 10.41 -6.57 -7.17
N ALA A 145 10.33 -7.57 -8.05
CA ALA A 145 11.49 -8.34 -8.50
C ALA A 145 12.52 -7.50 -9.26
N SER A 146 12.10 -6.37 -9.83
CA SER A 146 12.98 -5.47 -10.57
C SER A 146 13.65 -4.40 -9.70
N ILE A 147 13.37 -4.36 -8.39
CA ILE A 147 13.95 -3.35 -7.50
C ILE A 147 15.45 -3.61 -7.32
N THR A 148 16.27 -2.62 -7.67
CA THR A 148 17.71 -2.60 -7.42
C THR A 148 18.06 -1.61 -6.31
N ASP A 149 19.29 -1.71 -5.78
CA ASP A 149 19.79 -0.85 -4.70
C ASP A 149 18.88 -0.86 -3.44
N ALA A 150 18.26 -2.02 -3.16
CA ALA A 150 17.26 -2.16 -2.11
C ALA A 150 17.84 -1.94 -0.71
N LYS A 151 17.20 -1.09 0.09
CA LYS A 151 17.62 -0.81 1.47
C LYS A 151 16.43 -0.63 2.41
N SER A 152 16.42 -1.38 3.51
CA SER A 152 15.48 -1.17 4.62
C SER A 152 15.85 0.10 5.36
N GLU A 153 14.92 1.05 5.43
CA GLU A 153 15.17 2.38 6.02
C GLU A 153 14.45 2.60 7.35
N ALA A 154 13.23 2.09 7.50
CA ALA A 154 12.43 2.31 8.71
C ALA A 154 11.33 1.25 8.87
N SER A 155 10.80 1.13 10.08
CA SER A 155 9.49 0.51 10.31
C SER A 155 8.42 1.59 10.36
N GLU A 156 7.30 1.36 9.66
CA GLU A 156 6.20 2.32 9.54
C GLU A 156 4.86 1.57 9.57
N THR A 157 3.81 2.23 10.06
CA THR A 157 2.46 1.67 10.06
C THR A 157 1.66 2.30 8.91
N ILE A 158 1.16 1.47 7.99
CA ILE A 158 0.31 1.89 6.87
C ILE A 158 -1.06 1.25 7.06
N ASN A 159 -2.13 2.05 7.19
CA ASN A 159 -3.49 1.58 7.40
C ASN A 159 -3.63 0.55 8.54
N GLY A 160 -2.89 0.75 9.64
CA GLY A 160 -2.88 -0.16 10.80
C GLY A 160 -2.02 -1.42 10.62
N VAL A 161 -1.30 -1.56 9.51
CA VAL A 161 -0.40 -2.67 9.23
C VAL A 161 1.04 -2.25 9.50
N ASP A 162 1.76 -2.99 10.33
CA ASP A 162 3.18 -2.76 10.58
C ASP A 162 4.03 -3.25 9.41
N THR A 163 4.84 -2.35 8.87
CA THR A 163 5.63 -2.58 7.66
C THR A 163 7.09 -2.19 7.83
N VAL A 164 7.93 -2.73 6.95
CA VAL A 164 9.29 -2.23 6.71
C VAL A 164 9.25 -1.40 5.43
N ARG A 165 9.70 -0.15 5.51
CA ARG A 165 9.92 0.74 4.37
C ARG A 165 11.26 0.40 3.73
N ILE A 166 11.24 -0.02 2.47
CA ILE A 166 12.40 -0.33 1.66
C ILE A 166 12.47 0.66 0.50
N THR A 167 13.62 1.30 0.33
CA THR A 167 13.92 2.17 -0.82
C THR A 167 14.71 1.40 -1.88
N GLY A 168 14.68 1.88 -3.11
CA GLY A 168 15.48 1.34 -4.21
C GLY A 168 15.15 2.03 -5.53
N LYS A 169 15.38 1.33 -6.64
CA LYS A 169 14.97 1.78 -7.98
C LYS A 169 14.24 0.67 -8.72
N VAL A 170 13.10 0.99 -9.31
CA VAL A 170 12.39 0.09 -10.22
C VAL A 170 12.90 0.31 -11.65
N THR A 171 13.05 -0.75 -12.42
CA THR A 171 13.38 -0.64 -13.85
C THR A 171 12.28 0.05 -14.65
N ALA A 172 12.67 0.74 -15.73
CA ALA A 172 11.73 1.34 -16.68
C ALA A 172 10.80 0.29 -17.32
N ASP A 173 11.31 -0.90 -17.66
CA ASP A 173 10.54 -1.98 -18.26
C ASP A 173 9.42 -2.47 -17.33
N ALA A 174 9.75 -2.78 -16.07
CA ALA A 174 8.75 -3.21 -15.09
C ALA A 174 7.70 -2.12 -14.81
N MET A 175 8.13 -0.84 -14.77
CA MET A 175 7.19 0.27 -14.65
C MET A 175 6.25 0.34 -15.85
N ASN A 176 6.78 0.29 -17.07
CA ASN A 176 6.02 0.43 -18.31
C ASN A 176 5.06 -0.72 -18.58
N LYS A 177 5.37 -1.94 -18.09
CA LYS A 177 4.46 -3.10 -18.13
C LYS A 177 3.24 -2.91 -17.24
N LEU A 178 3.40 -2.29 -16.07
CA LEU A 178 2.31 -2.07 -15.12
C LEU A 178 1.52 -0.79 -15.44
N ILE A 179 2.21 0.30 -15.79
CA ILE A 179 1.61 1.61 -16.08
C ILE A 179 2.31 2.19 -17.31
N PRO A 180 1.56 2.59 -18.36
CA PRO A 180 2.13 2.99 -19.65
C PRO A 180 2.76 4.40 -19.64
N LEU A 181 3.79 4.61 -18.81
CA LEU A 181 4.45 5.90 -18.58
C LEU A 181 5.50 6.29 -19.62
N LYS A 182 5.95 5.35 -20.45
CA LYS A 182 7.09 5.52 -21.36
C LYS A 182 8.38 5.93 -20.63
N ALA A 183 8.59 5.39 -19.42
CA ALA A 183 9.85 5.56 -18.70
C ALA A 183 11.02 5.01 -19.53
N THR A 184 12.14 5.72 -19.53
CA THR A 184 13.35 5.35 -20.30
C THR A 184 14.55 5.02 -19.41
N SER A 185 14.44 5.28 -18.11
CA SER A 185 15.47 5.02 -17.09
C SER A 185 14.83 4.47 -15.81
N PRO A 186 15.61 3.79 -14.94
CA PRO A 186 15.12 3.37 -13.64
C PRO A 186 14.60 4.54 -12.80
N LEU A 187 13.50 4.30 -12.10
CA LEU A 187 12.81 5.31 -11.29
C LEU A 187 13.06 5.05 -9.80
N PRO A 188 13.27 6.09 -8.97
CA PRO A 188 13.27 5.93 -7.51
C PRO A 188 11.96 5.28 -7.06
N ALA A 189 12.10 4.26 -6.21
CA ALA A 189 11.00 3.45 -5.73
C ALA A 189 11.05 3.31 -4.21
N THR A 190 9.89 3.18 -3.60
CA THR A 190 9.74 2.82 -2.19
C THR A 190 8.62 1.80 -2.04
N VAL A 191 8.86 0.76 -1.25
CA VAL A 191 7.86 -0.24 -0.89
C VAL A 191 7.72 -0.37 0.60
N TRP A 192 6.52 -0.76 1.00
CA TRP A 192 6.18 -1.08 2.38
C TRP A 192 5.68 -2.52 2.38
N ILE A 193 6.42 -3.38 3.06
CA ILE A 193 6.14 -4.83 3.14
C ILE A 193 5.81 -5.16 4.58
N GLN A 194 4.80 -6.00 4.81
CA GLN A 194 4.44 -6.45 6.15
C GLN A 194 5.66 -7.00 6.90
N LYS A 195 5.86 -6.52 8.13
CA LYS A 195 6.96 -6.98 8.97
C LYS A 195 6.76 -8.44 9.41
N ALA A 196 5.52 -8.81 9.70
CA ALA A 196 5.15 -10.18 10.04
C ALA A 196 4.78 -10.98 8.78
N ASP A 197 4.78 -12.32 8.92
CA ASP A 197 4.20 -13.19 7.91
C ASP A 197 2.75 -12.78 7.59
N PRO A 198 2.32 -12.89 6.33
CA PRO A 198 3.03 -13.54 5.22
C PRO A 198 3.87 -12.58 4.36
N HIS A 199 4.25 -11.40 4.87
CA HIS A 199 5.07 -10.42 4.12
C HIS A 199 4.39 -9.84 2.86
N GLN A 200 3.09 -9.56 2.93
CA GLN A 200 2.38 -8.91 1.82
C GLN A 200 2.99 -7.56 1.46
N LEU A 201 2.95 -7.23 0.17
CA LEU A 201 3.12 -5.86 -0.29
C LEU A 201 1.92 -5.02 0.20
N VAL A 202 2.18 -4.00 1.00
CA VAL A 202 1.17 -3.06 1.51
C VAL A 202 1.12 -1.80 0.68
N GLN A 203 2.27 -1.28 0.26
CA GLN A 203 2.31 -0.10 -0.59
C GLN A 203 3.54 -0.12 -1.49
N ALA A 204 3.38 0.35 -2.71
CA ALA A 204 4.44 0.61 -3.66
C ALA A 204 4.32 2.05 -4.17
N LYS A 205 5.44 2.75 -4.26
CA LYS A 205 5.52 4.11 -4.81
C LYS A 205 6.68 4.22 -5.77
N ALA A 206 6.44 4.86 -6.92
CA ALA A 206 7.47 5.27 -7.88
C ALA A 206 7.45 6.78 -8.07
N ASP A 207 8.60 7.43 -8.02
CA ASP A 207 8.73 8.84 -8.39
C ASP A 207 9.02 8.93 -9.90
N THR A 208 8.12 9.59 -10.64
CA THR A 208 8.18 9.67 -12.12
C THR A 208 8.92 10.91 -12.62
N GLY A 209 9.54 11.67 -11.70
CA GLY A 209 10.24 12.92 -11.97
C GLY A 209 9.35 14.17 -11.86
N ASN A 210 9.98 15.34 -11.79
CA ASN A 210 9.32 16.66 -11.72
C ASN A 210 8.26 16.77 -10.59
N GLY A 211 8.52 16.14 -9.44
CA GLY A 211 7.61 16.11 -8.29
C GLY A 211 6.35 15.26 -8.48
N SER A 212 6.28 14.47 -9.56
CA SER A 212 5.18 13.54 -9.81
C SER A 212 5.52 12.13 -9.32
N SER A 213 4.51 11.39 -8.92
CA SER A 213 4.67 10.02 -8.42
C SER A 213 3.40 9.20 -8.63
N ILE A 214 3.54 7.88 -8.58
CA ILE A 214 2.42 6.96 -8.51
C ILE A 214 2.58 6.12 -7.26
N GLN A 215 1.51 6.01 -6.49
CA GLN A 215 1.42 5.17 -5.31
C GLN A 215 0.27 4.18 -5.49
N ILE A 216 0.53 2.91 -5.16
CA ILE A 216 -0.45 1.84 -5.12
C ILE A 216 -0.39 1.25 -3.72
N THR A 217 -1.51 1.26 -3.01
CA THR A 217 -1.68 0.66 -1.69
C THR A 217 -2.60 -0.55 -1.84
N LEU A 218 -2.21 -1.68 -1.25
CA LEU A 218 -2.98 -2.91 -1.26
C LEU A 218 -3.50 -3.20 0.14
N SER A 219 -4.70 -3.73 0.20
CA SER A 219 -5.31 -4.28 1.41
C SER A 219 -6.28 -5.40 1.04
N GLU A 220 -6.87 -6.06 2.04
CA GLU A 220 -7.86 -7.13 1.84
C GLU A 220 -7.41 -8.23 0.85
N TRP A 221 -6.13 -8.61 0.92
CA TRP A 221 -5.53 -9.65 0.07
C TRP A 221 -6.35 -10.94 0.08
N ASP A 222 -6.62 -11.47 -1.11
CA ASP A 222 -7.39 -12.69 -1.37
C ASP A 222 -8.83 -12.71 -0.78
N LYS A 223 -9.37 -11.55 -0.39
CA LYS A 223 -10.79 -11.43 -0.04
C LYS A 223 -11.65 -11.75 -1.28
N PRO A 224 -12.72 -12.55 -1.17
CA PRO A 224 -13.61 -12.79 -2.28
C PRO A 224 -14.20 -11.50 -2.84
N VAL A 225 -14.06 -11.28 -4.14
CA VAL A 225 -14.61 -10.12 -4.85
C VAL A 225 -15.79 -10.58 -5.69
N THR A 226 -16.93 -9.93 -5.53
CA THR A 226 -18.13 -10.16 -6.34
C THR A 226 -18.47 -8.88 -7.07
N VAL A 227 -18.54 -8.97 -8.39
CA VAL A 227 -18.88 -7.84 -9.27
C VAL A 227 -20.11 -8.23 -10.08
N THR A 228 -21.11 -7.35 -10.10
CA THR A 228 -22.33 -7.53 -10.87
C THR A 228 -22.31 -6.66 -12.11
N LYS A 229 -22.78 -7.19 -13.24
CA LYS A 229 -22.94 -6.40 -14.46
C LYS A 229 -23.89 -5.22 -14.20
N PRO A 230 -23.48 -3.97 -14.47
CA PRO A 230 -24.35 -2.82 -14.30
C PRO A 230 -25.45 -2.79 -15.36
N ALA A 231 -26.57 -2.13 -15.03
CA ALA A 231 -27.61 -1.82 -16.00
C ALA A 231 -27.18 -0.61 -16.83
N VAL A 232 -27.01 -0.82 -18.14
CA VAL A 232 -26.70 0.19 -19.16
C VAL A 232 -27.93 0.58 -19.97
#